data_AF-A0A2H4VNM8-F1
#
_entry.id   AF-A0A2H4VNM8-F1
#
_cell.length_a   1.000
_cell.length_b   1.000
_cell.length_c   1.000
_cell.angle_alpha   90.00
_cell.angle_beta   90.00
_cell.angle_gamma   90.00
#
_symmetry.space_group_name_H-M   'P 1'
#
loop_
_entity.id
_entity.type
_entity.pdbx_description
1 polymer ?
#
loop_
_entity_poly.entity_id
_entity_poly.type
_entity_poly.pdbx_seq_one_letter_code
_entity_poly.pdbx_strand_id
1 'polypeptide(L)'
;MIIHANVFSYLIALAAALILGLVLRLPLLPNKPIRHSWTISAVFPTAVLAVGFYAMVYELGYQGYIVALITGIITALFSKFILEKLVPVPQKDGEEESSHE
;
A
#
# COMPACT_ATOMS: atom_id res chain seq x y z
N MET A 1 -23.63 -10.41 16.37
CA MET A 1 -22.65 -9.62 17.14
C MET A 1 -22.60 -8.24 16.50
N ILE A 2 -23.01 -7.17 17.19
CA ILE A 2 -22.91 -5.81 16.63
C ILE A 2 -21.47 -5.37 16.82
N ILE A 3 -20.65 -5.67 15.82
CA ILE A 3 -19.22 -5.45 15.88
C ILE A 3 -18.99 -3.94 15.66
N HIS A 4 -18.60 -3.22 16.71
CA HIS A 4 -18.34 -1.77 16.61
C HIS A 4 -16.97 -1.56 15.98
N ALA A 5 -16.96 -1.13 14.72
CA ALA A 5 -15.73 -0.89 13.98
C ALA A 5 -15.11 0.40 14.50
N ASN A 6 -14.07 0.27 15.32
CA ASN A 6 -13.40 1.44 15.86
C ASN A 6 -12.58 2.09 14.75
N VAL A 7 -13.03 3.27 14.29
CA VAL A 7 -12.37 4.07 13.24
C VAL A 7 -10.89 4.31 13.57
N PHE A 8 -10.54 4.42 14.86
CA PHE A 8 -9.16 4.54 15.31
C PHE A 8 -8.27 3.36 14.91
N SER A 9 -8.79 2.14 14.90
CA SER A 9 -8.00 0.97 14.50
C SER A 9 -7.64 1.00 13.02
N TYR A 10 -8.54 1.48 12.17
CA TYR A 10 -8.25 1.70 10.74
C TYR A 10 -7.15 2.75 10.55
N LEU A 11 -7.19 3.84 11.32
CA LEU A 11 -6.14 4.86 11.31
C LEU A 11 -4.79 4.30 11.78
N ILE A 12 -4.77 3.42 12.78
CA ILE A 12 -3.54 2.76 13.25
C ILE A 12 -2.97 1.84 12.17
N ALA A 13 -3.81 1.01 11.53
CA ALA A 13 -3.36 0.13 10.45
C ALA A 13 -2.78 0.93 9.27
N LEU A 14 -3.46 2.02 8.90
CA LEU A 14 -3.01 2.95 7.86
C LEU A 14 -1.67 3.61 8.22
N ALA A 15 -1.57 4.19 9.42
CA ALA A 15 -0.36 4.85 9.88
C ALA A 15 0.82 3.87 9.94
N ALA A 16 0.59 2.66 10.46
CA ALA A 16 1.61 1.61 10.53
C ALA A 16 2.13 1.22 9.13
N ALA A 17 1.22 1.03 8.18
CA ALA A 17 1.58 0.70 6.80
C ALA A 17 2.35 1.84 6.11
N LEU A 18 1.96 3.09 6.33
CA LEU A 18 2.64 4.26 5.76
C LEU A 18 4.03 4.46 6.35
N ILE A 19 4.15 4.43 7.68
CA ILE A 19 5.43 4.58 8.39
C ILE A 19 6.38 3.46 7.97
N LEU A 20 5.90 2.21 7.97
CA LEU A 20 6.74 1.09 7.58
C LEU A 20 7.11 1.16 6.10
N GLY A 21 6.18 1.52 5.21
CA GLY A 21 6.46 1.74 3.80
C GLY A 21 7.55 2.78 3.57
N LEU A 22 7.53 3.87 4.34
CA LEU A 22 8.56 4.91 4.29
C LEU A 22 9.92 4.42 4.79
N VAL A 23 9.96 3.67 5.92
CA VAL A 23 11.19 3.02 6.43
C VAL A 23 11.75 2.06 5.38
N LEU A 24 10.87 1.38 4.65
CA LEU A 24 11.20 0.49 3.56
C LEU A 24 11.67 1.21 2.28
N ARG A 25 11.77 2.55 2.29
CA ARG A 25 12.12 3.41 1.15
C ARG A 25 11.16 3.31 -0.03
N LEU A 26 9.89 2.95 0.21
CA LEU A 26 8.87 3.10 -0.82
C LEU A 26 8.64 4.60 -1.09
N PRO A 27 8.51 5.02 -2.36
CA PRO A 27 8.16 6.38 -2.68
C PRO A 27 6.81 6.72 -2.03
N LEU A 28 6.67 7.92 -1.48
CA LEU A 28 5.43 8.35 -0.82
C LEU A 28 4.27 8.42 -1.83
N LEU A 29 4.54 9.03 -2.98
CA LEU A 29 3.58 9.24 -4.05
C LEU A 29 4.01 8.46 -5.30
N PRO A 30 3.04 8.00 -6.11
CA PRO A 30 3.34 7.40 -7.41
C PRO A 30 4.06 8.39 -8.34
N ASN A 31 4.86 7.87 -9.27
CA ASN A 31 5.51 8.69 -10.29
C ASN A 31 4.47 9.37 -11.21
N LYS A 32 4.79 10.54 -11.76
CA LYS A 32 3.91 11.22 -12.72
C LYS A 32 4.09 10.59 -14.12
N PRO A 33 3.01 10.46 -14.93
CA PRO A 33 1.61 10.79 -14.65
C PRO A 33 0.93 9.73 -13.74
N ILE A 34 0.36 10.19 -12.61
CA ILE A 34 -0.18 9.35 -11.51
C ILE A 34 -1.20 8.30 -11.98
N ARG A 35 -1.98 8.60 -13.03
CA ARG A 35 -3.03 7.70 -13.54
C ARG A 35 -2.51 6.56 -14.42
N HIS A 36 -1.29 6.68 -14.93
CA HIS A 36 -0.65 5.65 -15.76
C HIS A 36 0.56 5.01 -15.07
N SER A 37 0.92 5.48 -13.87
CA SER A 37 1.98 4.87 -13.08
C SER A 37 1.43 3.72 -12.23
N TRP A 38 1.83 2.50 -12.55
CA TRP A 38 1.73 1.35 -11.64
C TRP A 38 2.91 1.31 -10.64
N THR A 39 3.51 2.46 -10.35
CA THR A 39 4.60 2.56 -9.38
C THR A 39 4.05 2.33 -7.97
N ILE A 40 4.55 1.29 -7.32
CA ILE A 40 4.19 0.96 -5.95
C ILE A 40 4.75 2.04 -5.02
N SER A 41 3.85 2.66 -4.27
CA SER A 41 4.12 3.73 -3.33
C SER A 41 3.48 3.43 -1.98
N ALA A 42 3.89 4.16 -0.95
CA ALA A 42 3.31 4.05 0.39
C ALA A 42 1.82 4.44 0.37
N VAL A 43 1.44 5.44 -0.43
CA VAL A 43 0.03 5.86 -0.54
C VAL A 43 -0.77 4.92 -1.45
N PHE A 44 -0.20 4.47 -2.56
CA PHE A 44 -0.89 3.56 -3.49
C PHE A 44 0.04 2.48 -4.03
N PRO A 45 -0.29 1.18 -3.90
CA PRO A 45 -1.54 0.61 -3.36
C PRO A 45 -1.51 0.33 -1.84
N THR A 46 -0.37 0.53 -1.17
CA THR A 46 -0.13 0.06 0.21
C THR A 46 -1.18 0.53 1.23
N ALA A 47 -1.55 1.82 1.22
CA ALA A 47 -2.57 2.35 2.14
C ALA A 47 -3.96 1.73 1.92
N VAL A 48 -4.35 1.55 0.65
CA VAL A 48 -5.63 0.97 0.27
C VAL A 48 -5.70 -0.49 0.72
N LEU A 49 -4.61 -1.24 0.49
CA LEU A 49 -4.50 -2.63 0.94
C LEU A 49 -4.53 -2.73 2.46
N ALA A 50 -3.88 -1.81 3.20
CA ALA A 50 -3.82 -1.87 4.65
C ALA A 50 -5.21 -1.72 5.29
N VAL A 51 -6.01 -0.78 4.77
CA VAL A 51 -7.41 -0.59 5.19
C VAL A 51 -8.26 -1.80 4.81
N GLY A 52 -8.11 -2.31 3.58
CA GLY A 52 -8.86 -3.47 3.10
C GLY A 52 -8.56 -4.75 3.87
N PHE A 53 -7.28 -5.07 4.11
CA PHE A 53 -6.88 -6.23 4.89
C PHE A 53 -7.32 -6.12 6.34
N TYR A 54 -7.25 -4.94 6.95
CA TYR A 54 -7.77 -4.77 8.30
C TYR A 54 -9.29 -5.02 8.35
N ALA A 55 -10.05 -4.55 7.36
CA ALA A 55 -11.48 -4.84 7.27
C ALA A 55 -11.79 -6.35 7.18
N MET A 56 -11.00 -7.10 6.39
CA MET A 56 -11.15 -8.56 6.29
C MET A 56 -10.86 -9.25 7.63
N VAL A 57 -9.76 -8.87 8.28
CA VAL A 57 -9.37 -9.43 9.58
C VAL A 57 -10.40 -9.10 10.66
N TYR A 58 -10.97 -7.90 10.59
CA TYR A 58 -12.03 -7.44 11.46
C TYR A 58 -13.32 -8.25 11.32
N GLU A 59 -13.75 -8.53 10.08
CA GLU A 59 -14.92 -9.39 9.79
C GLU A 59 -14.72 -10.83 10.27
N LEU A 60 -13.48 -11.33 10.27
CA LEU A 60 -13.14 -12.63 10.86
C LEU A 60 -13.25 -12.65 12.41
N GLY A 61 -13.55 -11.51 13.04
CA GLY A 61 -13.68 -11.38 14.48
C GLY A 61 -12.39 -11.03 15.22
N TYR A 62 -11.28 -10.78 14.49
CA TYR A 62 -10.04 -10.33 15.11
C TYR A 62 -10.03 -8.81 15.24
N GLN A 63 -10.13 -8.35 16.49
CA GLN A 63 -10.25 -6.94 16.80
C GLN A 63 -9.12 -6.43 17.69
N GLY A 64 -8.97 -5.10 17.72
CA GLY A 64 -8.06 -4.41 18.62
C GLY A 64 -6.89 -3.74 17.91
N TYR A 65 -6.19 -2.88 18.67
CA TYR A 65 -5.11 -2.05 18.15
C TYR A 65 -3.88 -2.85 17.74
N ILE A 66 -3.58 -3.94 18.46
CA ILE A 66 -2.45 -4.82 18.14
C ILE A 66 -2.69 -5.51 16.80
N VAL A 67 -3.91 -5.99 16.55
CA VAL A 67 -4.29 -6.61 15.28
C VAL A 67 -4.13 -5.61 14.15
N ALA A 68 -4.65 -4.39 14.31
CA ALA A 68 -4.50 -3.32 13.33
C ALA A 68 -3.04 -3.00 12.99
N LEU A 69 -2.19 -2.90 14.02
CA LEU A 69 -0.75 -2.65 13.87
C LEU A 69 -0.08 -3.76 13.07
N ILE A 70 -0.32 -5.02 13.45
CA ILE A 70 0.26 -6.20 12.77
C ILE A 70 -0.23 -6.27 11.33
N THR A 71 -1.51 -6.06 11.06
CA THR A 71 -2.05 -6.04 9.71
C THR A 71 -1.39 -4.95 8.85
N GLY A 72 -1.22 -3.74 9.39
CA GLY A 72 -0.51 -2.66 8.70
C GLY A 72 0.94 -3.01 8.35
N ILE A 73 1.66 -3.62 9.30
CA ILE A 73 3.05 -4.09 9.11
C ILE A 73 3.12 -5.14 8.00
N ILE A 74 2.29 -6.19 8.08
CA ILE A 74 2.25 -7.27 7.08
C ILE A 74 1.91 -6.70 5.70
N THR A 75 0.98 -5.74 5.63
CA THR A 75 0.56 -5.14 4.36
C THR A 75 1.69 -4.35 3.69
N ALA A 76 2.46 -3.58 4.45
CA ALA A 76 3.61 -2.87 3.92
C ALA A 76 4.72 -3.81 3.44
N LEU A 77 4.98 -4.90 4.19
CA LEU A 77 5.90 -5.95 3.76
C LEU A 77 5.41 -6.63 2.47
N PHE A 78 4.13 -6.98 2.40
CA PHE A 78 3.51 -7.57 1.22
C PHE A 78 3.63 -6.64 0.00
N SER A 79 3.38 -5.34 0.20
CA SER A 79 3.46 -4.34 -0.86
C SER A 79 4.87 -4.21 -1.44
N LYS A 80 5.90 -4.21 -0.58
CA LYS A 80 7.29 -4.15 -1.03
C LYS A 80 7.80 -5.46 -1.63
N PHE A 81 7.63 -6.58 -0.95
CA PHE A 81 8.35 -7.80 -1.36
C PHE A 81 7.61 -8.59 -2.43
N ILE A 82 6.28 -8.56 -2.42
CA ILE A 82 5.45 -9.38 -3.30
C ILE A 82 4.93 -8.53 -4.45
N LEU A 83 4.26 -7.42 -4.16
CA LEU A 83 3.68 -6.57 -5.22
C LEU A 83 4.76 -6.00 -6.14
N GLU A 84 5.90 -5.55 -5.59
CA GLU A 84 7.00 -4.99 -6.39
C GLU A 84 7.59 -6.00 -7.37
N LYS A 85 7.54 -7.29 -7.05
CA LYS A 85 7.98 -8.35 -7.95
C LYS A 85 6.89 -8.85 -8.89
N LEU A 86 5.63 -8.79 -8.47
CA LEU A 86 4.51 -9.36 -9.20
C LEU A 86 3.96 -8.41 -10.27
N VAL A 87 3.94 -7.11 -9.99
CA VAL A 87 3.39 -6.10 -10.89
C VAL A 87 4.49 -5.64 -11.85
N PRO A 88 4.41 -5.95 -13.15
CA PRO A 88 5.37 -5.42 -14.12
C PRO A 88 5.20 -3.90 -14.17
N VAL A 89 6.31 -3.19 -13.97
CA VAL A 89 6.34 -1.74 -14.18
C VAL A 89 6.14 -1.50 -15.68
N PRO A 90 5.15 -0.69 -16.10
CA PRO A 90 4.97 -0.39 -17.51
C PRO A 90 6.25 0.23 -18.06
N GLN A 91 6.78 -0.34 -19.14
CA GLN A 91 7.87 0.28 -19.89
C GLN A 91 7.36 1.64 -20.39
N LYS A 92 8.17 2.69 -20.23
CA LYS A 92 7.88 3.98 -20.87
C LYS A 92 8.00 3.77 -22.38
N ASP A 93 6.87 3.60 -23.06
CA ASP A 93 6.84 3.78 -24.51
C ASP A 93 7.06 5.29 -24.78
N GLY A 94 8.26 5.69 -25.23
CA GLY A 94 8.51 7.05 -25.71
C GLY A 94 9.84 7.73 -25.35
N GLU A 95 10.96 7.01 -25.32
CA GLU A 95 12.30 7.62 -25.45
C GLU A 95 13.02 7.02 -26.68
N GLU A 96 12.34 7.01 -27.83
CA GLU A 96 12.97 6.90 -29.15
C GLU A 96 12.46 8.07 -30.01
N GLU A 97 13.40 8.70 -30.75
CA GLU A 97 13.25 9.84 -31.67
C GLU A 97 13.24 11.28 -31.09
N SER A 98 14.40 11.71 -30.58
CA SER A 98 14.94 13.03 -30.98
C SER A 98 16.46 13.00 -31.19
N SER A 99 16.98 11.82 -31.53
CA SER A 99 18.38 11.61 -31.90
C SER A 99 18.53 11.35 -33.40
N HIS A 100 17.73 11.95 -34.28
CA HIS A 100 18.05 12.02 -35.70
C HIS A 100 17.46 13.30 -36.32
N GLU A 101 18.37 14.04 -36.98
CA GLU A 101 18.26 15.27 -37.79
C GLU A 101 18.28 16.63 -37.07
#